data_AF-A0A3N4JH20-F1
#
_entry.id   AF-A0A3N4JH20-F1
#
_cell.length_a   1.000
_cell.length_b   1.000
_cell.length_c   1.000
_cell.angle_alpha   90.00
_cell.angle_beta   90.00
_cell.angle_gamma   90.00
#
_symmetry.space_group_name_H-M   'P 1'
#
loop_
_entity.id
_entity.type
_entity.pdbx_description
1 polymer ?
#
loop_
_entity_poly.entity_id
_entity_poly.type
_entity_poly.pdbx_seq_one_letter_code
_entity_poly.pdbx_strand_id
1 'polypeptide(L)'
;MSIINPSDRSAWRDTFIYASDDRDTELGGLYVTEGMTNANLYSMVEIFCIISDAFDLQDDREQLVERDEGSLRAGNYYIVTNGTIEVTNEVPLVRTISLQSGTRVASFRTAVRERDRRCIITGRPAVIAGVGFWTVFQATHIFPLAYERDWNDSGFSHWFTVPPASESDGYINSVQNGVFLAAVMHSLFDSYQISINPNDNHKIVCFTPLASSYGIAGRQLDQLFLDDPLRPPDPLFRWHFRQAVLVNMKGAGEPCFETDFPPGSDMMGEIMSGPKAGERMEFELFGRLNAMGARA
;
A
#
# COMPACT_ATOMS: atom_id res chain seq x y z
N MET A 1 -25.92 -18.94 -2.88
CA MET A 1 -24.61 -18.73 -2.21
C MET A 1 -24.72 -17.39 -1.50
N SER A 2 -24.51 -17.33 -0.19
CA SER A 2 -24.47 -16.07 0.56
C SER A 2 -23.15 -15.36 0.26
N ILE A 3 -23.22 -14.04 0.08
CA ILE A 3 -22.02 -13.19 -0.02
C ILE A 3 -21.37 -13.17 1.37
N ILE A 4 -20.09 -13.51 1.46
CA ILE A 4 -19.31 -13.50 2.70
C ILE A 4 -18.49 -12.21 2.73
N ASN A 5 -18.66 -11.41 3.77
CA ASN A 5 -17.76 -10.29 4.04
C ASN A 5 -16.57 -10.82 4.86
N PRO A 6 -15.34 -10.75 4.32
CA PRO A 6 -14.17 -11.25 5.03
C PRO A 6 -13.88 -10.39 6.27
N SER A 7 -13.48 -11.02 7.38
CA SER A 7 -13.04 -10.32 8.60
C SER A 7 -11.70 -9.63 8.41
N ASP A 8 -10.79 -10.26 7.67
CA ASP A 8 -9.39 -9.89 7.53
C ASP A 8 -8.84 -10.35 6.16
N ARG A 9 -7.54 -10.12 5.92
CA ARG A 9 -6.90 -10.40 4.63
C ARG A 9 -6.60 -11.87 4.37
N SER A 10 -6.75 -12.76 5.36
CA SER A 10 -6.47 -14.19 5.19
C SER A 10 -7.45 -14.88 4.24
N ALA A 11 -8.67 -14.36 4.12
CA ALA A 11 -9.79 -14.99 3.42
C ALA A 11 -9.56 -15.29 1.92
N TRP A 12 -8.55 -14.70 1.30
CA TRP A 12 -8.22 -14.91 -0.12
C TRP A 12 -6.77 -15.33 -0.36
N ARG A 13 -6.02 -15.66 0.69
CA ARG A 13 -4.65 -16.15 0.53
C ARG A 13 -4.66 -17.55 -0.07
N ASP A 14 -3.64 -17.81 -0.88
CA ASP A 14 -3.35 -19.13 -1.46
C ASP A 14 -1.91 -19.59 -1.20
N THR A 15 -1.11 -18.74 -0.53
CA THR A 15 0.23 -19.05 -0.04
C THR A 15 0.35 -18.73 1.44
N PHE A 16 0.91 -19.66 2.19
CA PHE A 16 1.01 -19.59 3.65
C PHE A 16 2.45 -19.81 4.11
N ILE A 17 2.85 -19.14 5.18
CA ILE A 17 4.24 -19.06 5.65
C ILE A 17 4.29 -19.49 7.10
N TYR A 18 5.16 -20.45 7.39
CA TYR A 18 5.32 -21.09 8.70
C TYR A 18 6.78 -21.09 9.13
N ALA A 19 7.03 -21.36 10.41
CA ALA A 19 8.34 -21.78 10.85
C ALA A 19 8.53 -23.27 10.50
N SER A 20 9.76 -23.70 10.19
CA SER A 20 10.00 -25.12 9.85
C SER A 20 9.80 -26.08 11.02
N ASP A 21 9.99 -25.58 12.25
CA ASP A 21 9.86 -26.30 13.53
C ASP A 21 8.45 -26.19 14.15
N ASP A 22 7.62 -25.26 13.66
CA ASP A 22 6.19 -25.15 13.96
C ASP A 22 5.38 -24.93 12.67
N ARG A 23 4.89 -26.04 12.12
CA ARG A 23 4.10 -26.07 10.88
C ARG A 23 2.60 -25.87 11.09
N ASP A 24 2.14 -25.77 12.33
CA ASP A 24 0.73 -25.62 12.66
C ASP A 24 0.36 -24.15 12.92
N THR A 25 1.34 -23.29 13.22
CA THR A 25 1.15 -21.86 13.46
C THR A 25 1.54 -21.02 12.25
N GLU A 26 0.54 -20.49 11.54
CA GLU A 26 0.76 -19.55 10.44
C GLU A 26 1.38 -18.23 10.94
N LEU A 27 2.55 -17.88 10.40
CA LEU A 27 3.22 -16.60 10.66
C LEU A 27 2.66 -15.49 9.76
N GLY A 28 2.20 -15.87 8.58
CA GLY A 28 1.63 -14.98 7.58
C GLY A 28 1.33 -15.70 6.26
N GLY A 29 0.92 -14.95 5.26
CA GLY A 29 0.66 -15.50 3.94
C GLY A 29 0.35 -14.44 2.90
N LEU A 30 0.09 -14.81 1.67
CA LEU A 30 -0.24 -13.89 0.59
C LEU A 30 -1.14 -14.54 -0.45
N TYR A 31 -1.65 -13.70 -1.34
CA TYR A 31 -2.25 -14.13 -2.59
C TYR A 31 -1.22 -13.99 -3.71
N VAL A 32 -0.87 -15.09 -4.36
CA VAL A 32 0.11 -15.10 -5.44
C VAL A 32 -0.48 -14.51 -6.70
N THR A 33 0.19 -13.50 -7.25
CA THR A 33 -0.22 -12.84 -8.48
C THR A 33 0.86 -12.93 -9.55
N GLU A 34 0.44 -12.70 -10.80
CA GLU A 34 1.36 -12.64 -11.94
C GLU A 34 2.56 -11.73 -11.65
N GLY A 35 3.74 -12.22 -12.03
CA GLY A 35 5.00 -11.51 -11.84
C GLY A 35 5.62 -11.65 -10.45
N MET A 36 4.97 -12.22 -9.43
CA MET A 36 5.64 -12.50 -8.15
C MET A 36 6.71 -13.59 -8.31
N THR A 37 7.88 -13.35 -7.73
CA THR A 37 9.03 -14.27 -7.78
C THR A 37 9.39 -14.80 -6.40
N ASN A 38 10.21 -15.86 -6.35
CA ASN A 38 10.73 -16.38 -5.09
C ASN A 38 11.52 -15.29 -4.34
N ALA A 39 12.37 -14.51 -5.01
CA ALA A 39 13.08 -13.39 -4.42
C ALA A 39 12.15 -12.33 -3.82
N ASN A 40 10.95 -12.12 -4.39
CA ASN A 40 9.93 -11.28 -3.77
C ASN A 40 9.43 -11.87 -2.45
N LEU A 41 9.13 -13.18 -2.41
CA LEU A 41 8.68 -13.83 -1.17
C LEU A 41 9.70 -13.67 -0.06
N TYR A 42 10.99 -13.94 -0.32
CA TYR A 42 12.07 -13.70 0.65
C TYR A 42 12.06 -12.26 1.18
N SER A 43 12.00 -11.28 0.27
CA SER A 43 12.01 -9.87 0.63
C SER A 43 10.77 -9.44 1.43
N MET A 44 9.61 -10.07 1.17
CA MET A 44 8.38 -9.81 1.91
C MET A 44 8.40 -10.48 3.29
N VAL A 45 8.96 -11.68 3.43
CA VAL A 45 9.18 -12.35 4.73
C VAL A 45 10.06 -11.50 5.63
N GLU A 46 11.17 -10.97 5.10
CA GLU A 46 12.08 -10.06 5.83
C GLU A 46 11.39 -8.78 6.33
N ILE A 47 10.22 -8.41 5.80
CA ILE A 47 9.47 -7.24 6.27
C ILE A 47 8.73 -7.53 7.57
N PHE A 48 8.08 -8.70 7.69
CA PHE A 48 7.20 -9.01 8.82
C PHE A 48 7.76 -10.05 9.79
N CYS A 49 8.80 -10.78 9.43
CA CYS A 49 9.54 -11.68 10.32
C CYS A 49 10.91 -11.08 10.67
N ILE A 50 11.20 -10.99 11.96
CA ILE A 50 12.50 -10.69 12.53
C ILE A 50 13.20 -12.05 12.74
N ILE A 51 14.23 -12.32 11.93
CA ILE A 51 14.96 -13.57 11.95
C ILE A 51 16.39 -13.28 12.43
N SER A 52 16.84 -13.98 13.47
CA SER A 52 18.10 -13.64 14.14
C SER A 52 19.36 -14.16 13.43
N ASP A 53 19.20 -14.96 12.37
CA ASP A 53 20.28 -15.55 11.58
C ASP A 53 19.84 -15.63 10.10
N ALA A 54 20.73 -16.09 9.22
CA ALA A 54 20.38 -16.42 7.85
C ALA A 54 19.22 -17.44 7.80
N PHE A 55 18.41 -17.35 6.77
CA PHE A 55 17.29 -18.25 6.55
C PHE A 55 17.12 -18.61 5.08
N ASP A 56 16.54 -19.78 4.88
CA ASP A 56 16.07 -20.28 3.59
C ASP A 56 14.56 -20.55 3.66
N LEU A 57 13.93 -20.66 2.50
CA LEU A 57 12.55 -21.12 2.36
C LEU A 57 12.53 -22.53 1.78
N GLN A 58 11.67 -23.38 2.33
CA GLN A 58 11.34 -24.68 1.78
C GLN A 58 9.88 -24.76 1.37
N ASP A 59 9.55 -25.57 0.36
CA ASP A 59 8.17 -25.90 0.01
C ASP A 59 7.62 -27.09 0.81
N ASP A 60 6.37 -27.50 0.55
CA ASP A 60 5.73 -28.67 1.17
C ASP A 60 6.46 -30.00 0.97
N ARG A 61 7.41 -30.07 0.03
CA ARG A 61 8.23 -31.25 -0.24
C ARG A 61 9.61 -31.14 0.41
N GLU A 62 9.81 -30.14 1.27
CA GLU A 62 11.08 -29.82 1.94
C GLU A 62 12.18 -29.49 0.92
N GLN A 63 11.79 -29.04 -0.29
CA GLN A 63 12.74 -28.62 -1.30
C GLN A 63 13.10 -27.16 -1.10
N LEU A 64 14.39 -26.86 -1.22
CA LEU A 64 14.89 -25.49 -1.19
C LEU A 64 14.22 -24.66 -2.29
N VAL A 65 13.64 -23.54 -1.90
CA VAL A 65 13.11 -22.51 -2.79
C VAL A 65 14.22 -21.49 -2.97
N GLU A 66 14.90 -21.53 -4.11
CA GLU A 66 15.99 -20.60 -4.41
C GLU A 66 15.53 -19.14 -4.32
N ARG A 67 16.39 -18.25 -3.79
CA ARG A 67 16.12 -16.80 -3.77
C ARG A 67 16.41 -16.22 -5.16
N ASP A 68 15.51 -16.45 -6.10
CA ASP A 68 15.69 -16.13 -7.52
C ASP A 68 14.47 -15.48 -8.18
N GLU A 69 14.58 -15.20 -9.48
CA GLU A 69 13.50 -14.65 -10.30
C GLU A 69 12.52 -15.73 -10.82
N GLY A 70 12.60 -16.94 -10.28
CA GLY A 70 11.63 -18.00 -10.55
C GLY A 70 10.24 -17.60 -10.08
N SER A 71 9.21 -17.93 -10.86
CA SER A 71 7.83 -17.59 -10.52
C SER A 71 7.40 -18.27 -9.22
N LEU A 72 6.88 -17.47 -8.29
CA LEU A 72 6.31 -17.96 -7.04
C LEU A 72 5.06 -18.79 -7.32
N ARG A 73 4.84 -19.85 -6.54
CA ARG A 73 3.66 -20.71 -6.66
C ARG A 73 2.80 -20.61 -5.41
N ALA A 74 1.50 -20.87 -5.58
CA ALA A 74 0.60 -21.08 -4.46
C ALA A 74 1.03 -22.33 -3.66
N GLY A 75 0.93 -22.29 -2.34
CA GLY A 75 1.31 -23.40 -1.45
C GLY A 75 1.87 -22.96 -0.10
N ASN A 76 2.34 -23.91 0.70
CA ASN A 76 2.98 -23.57 1.98
C ASN A 76 4.49 -23.43 1.81
N TYR A 77 5.04 -22.46 2.52
CA TYR A 77 6.47 -22.18 2.59
C TYR A 77 6.92 -22.17 4.05
N TYR A 78 8.08 -22.75 4.31
CA TYR A 78 8.62 -22.93 5.65
C TYR A 78 9.94 -22.19 5.78
N ILE A 79 10.03 -21.29 6.75
CA ILE A 79 11.25 -20.57 7.10
C ILE A 79 12.16 -21.54 7.86
N VAL A 80 13.31 -21.85 7.27
CA VAL A 80 14.36 -22.69 7.87
C VAL A 80 15.52 -21.79 8.30
N THR A 81 15.85 -21.82 9.58
CA THR A 81 16.96 -21.04 10.14
C THR A 81 17.52 -21.74 11.38
N ASN A 82 18.78 -21.44 11.74
CA ASN A 82 19.36 -21.82 13.04
C ASN A 82 19.04 -20.78 14.14
N GLY A 83 18.50 -19.63 13.77
CA GLY A 83 18.13 -18.56 14.66
C GLY A 83 16.71 -18.68 15.22
N THR A 84 16.24 -17.59 15.82
CA THR A 84 14.85 -17.44 16.26
C THR A 84 14.05 -16.68 15.19
N ILE A 85 12.76 -17.01 15.08
CA ILE A 85 11.81 -16.29 14.24
C ILE A 85 10.82 -15.58 15.17
N GLU A 86 10.70 -14.26 15.03
CA GLU A 86 9.69 -13.46 15.72
C GLU A 86 8.89 -12.66 14.68
N VAL A 87 7.56 -12.70 14.75
CA VAL A 87 6.72 -11.81 13.92
C VAL A 87 6.79 -10.39 14.50
N THR A 88 7.09 -9.41 13.66
CA THR A 88 7.26 -8.02 14.10
C THR A 88 6.01 -7.45 14.80
N ASN A 89 6.26 -6.70 15.86
CA ASN A 89 5.22 -5.91 16.54
C ASN A 89 4.90 -4.59 15.80
N GLU A 90 5.53 -4.31 14.65
CA GLU A 90 5.24 -3.13 13.83
C GLU A 90 3.77 -3.11 13.39
N VAL A 91 3.05 -2.05 13.74
CA VAL A 91 1.65 -1.87 13.37
C VAL A 91 1.58 -1.05 12.08
N PRO A 92 0.94 -1.56 11.00
CA PRO A 92 0.75 -0.76 9.81
C PRO A 92 -0.22 0.39 10.08
N LEU A 93 0.01 1.52 9.42
CA LEU A 93 -0.84 2.69 9.51
C LEU A 93 -2.19 2.41 8.84
N VAL A 94 -3.28 2.67 9.56
CA VAL A 94 -4.64 2.45 9.06
C VAL A 94 -4.95 3.49 7.98
N ARG A 95 -5.48 3.04 6.84
CA ARG A 95 -5.86 3.95 5.76
C ARG A 95 -7.23 3.58 5.20
N THR A 96 -8.11 4.57 5.09
CA THR A 96 -9.45 4.44 4.50
C THR A 96 -9.52 5.16 3.15
N ILE A 97 -10.53 4.86 2.33
CA ILE A 97 -10.74 5.38 0.96
C ILE A 97 -11.30 6.83 0.99
N SER A 98 -11.00 7.59 2.04
CA SER A 98 -11.57 8.92 2.26
C SER A 98 -10.91 9.95 1.34
N LEU A 99 -11.69 10.52 0.41
CA LEU A 99 -11.21 11.59 -0.46
C LEU A 99 -11.01 12.86 0.36
N GLN A 100 -9.76 13.25 0.52
CA GLN A 100 -9.42 14.48 1.22
C GLN A 100 -9.76 15.70 0.36
N SER A 101 -10.64 16.55 0.88
CA SER A 101 -11.05 17.81 0.24
C SER A 101 -10.68 19.00 1.12
N GLY A 102 -9.93 19.96 0.58
CA GLY A 102 -9.64 21.22 1.25
C GLY A 102 -8.69 22.12 0.45
N THR A 103 -8.42 23.32 0.95
CA THR A 103 -7.62 24.32 0.23
C THR A 103 -6.14 23.96 0.16
N ARG A 104 -5.60 23.30 1.20
CA ARG A 104 -4.20 22.87 1.29
C ARG A 104 -3.81 21.85 0.21
N VAL A 105 -4.78 21.11 -0.31
CA VAL A 105 -4.55 20.08 -1.34
C VAL A 105 -4.75 20.59 -2.78
N ALA A 106 -5.17 21.84 -2.97
CA ALA A 106 -5.48 22.35 -4.30
C ALA A 106 -4.25 22.51 -5.20
N SER A 107 -3.15 23.02 -4.64
CA SER A 107 -1.85 23.18 -5.31
C SER A 107 -1.24 21.81 -5.62
N PHE A 108 -1.19 20.93 -4.62
CA PHE A 108 -0.77 19.53 -4.75
C PHE A 108 -1.50 18.82 -5.89
N ARG A 109 -2.85 18.86 -5.88
CA ARG A 109 -3.68 18.21 -6.89
C ARG A 109 -3.37 18.70 -8.30
N THR A 110 -3.18 20.01 -8.46
CA THR A 110 -2.85 20.60 -9.76
C THR A 110 -1.46 20.16 -10.22
N ALA A 111 -0.45 20.22 -9.34
CA ALA A 111 0.91 19.82 -9.66
C ALA A 111 1.01 18.34 -10.07
N VAL A 112 0.34 17.44 -9.34
CA VAL A 112 0.31 16.01 -9.67
C VAL A 112 -0.39 15.74 -11.00
N ARG A 113 -1.50 16.43 -11.29
CA ARG A 113 -2.22 16.31 -12.58
C ARG A 113 -1.36 16.72 -13.77
N GLU A 114 -0.68 17.85 -13.65
CA GLU A 114 0.18 18.38 -14.71
C GLU A 114 1.42 17.51 -14.93
N ARG A 115 2.00 16.95 -13.86
CA ARG A 115 3.14 16.03 -13.94
C ARG A 115 2.74 14.71 -14.63
N ASP A 116 1.75 14.01 -14.11
CA ASP A 116 1.50 12.62 -14.49
C ASP A 116 0.64 12.49 -15.76
N ARG A 117 -0.43 13.28 -15.86
CA ARG A 117 -1.37 13.33 -17.02
C ARG A 117 -2.02 11.99 -17.42
N ARG A 118 -1.76 10.91 -16.68
CA ARG A 118 -2.28 9.54 -16.85
C ARG A 118 -2.30 8.83 -15.50
N CYS A 119 -3.07 7.76 -15.40
CA CYS A 119 -2.98 6.87 -14.23
C CYS A 119 -1.65 6.12 -14.27
N ILE A 120 -0.79 6.28 -13.27
CA ILE A 120 0.56 5.68 -13.28
C ILE A 120 0.53 4.15 -13.25
N ILE A 121 -0.53 3.54 -12.69
CA ILE A 121 -0.67 2.08 -12.55
C ILE A 121 -1.20 1.46 -13.85
N THR A 122 -2.25 2.04 -14.43
CA THR A 122 -2.91 1.45 -15.61
C THR A 122 -2.31 1.96 -16.92
N GLY A 123 -1.67 3.13 -16.92
CA GLY A 123 -1.25 3.87 -18.10
C GLY A 123 -2.38 4.66 -18.78
N ARG A 124 -3.62 4.57 -18.29
CA ARG A 124 -4.79 5.20 -18.93
C ARG A 124 -4.60 6.72 -18.98
N PRO A 125 -4.64 7.36 -20.17
CA PRO A 125 -4.46 8.79 -20.30
C PRO A 125 -5.63 9.54 -19.67
N ALA A 126 -5.30 10.61 -18.95
CA ALA A 126 -6.28 11.57 -18.44
C ALA A 126 -6.31 12.85 -19.28
N VAL A 127 -5.30 13.09 -20.13
CA VAL A 127 -5.28 14.18 -21.09
C VAL A 127 -5.39 13.63 -22.50
N ILE A 128 -6.43 14.02 -23.24
CA ILE A 128 -6.67 13.59 -24.62
C ILE A 128 -6.81 14.85 -25.48
N ALA A 129 -6.01 14.95 -26.55
CA ALA A 129 -5.97 16.13 -27.43
C ALA A 129 -5.81 17.48 -26.68
N GLY A 130 -5.02 17.49 -25.61
CA GLY A 130 -4.80 18.67 -24.76
C GLY A 130 -5.92 18.98 -23.76
N VAL A 131 -6.99 18.19 -23.72
CA VAL A 131 -8.11 18.36 -22.79
C VAL A 131 -7.97 17.41 -21.61
N GLY A 132 -8.08 17.93 -20.40
CA GLY A 132 -8.01 17.18 -19.14
C GLY A 132 -9.34 16.56 -18.72
N PHE A 133 -9.43 15.24 -18.75
CA PHE A 133 -10.58 14.42 -18.36
C PHE A 133 -10.46 13.94 -16.91
N TRP A 134 -10.53 14.87 -15.96
CA TRP A 134 -10.22 14.62 -14.55
C TRP A 134 -11.28 13.83 -13.78
N THR A 135 -12.49 13.67 -14.31
CA THR A 135 -13.67 13.16 -13.59
C THR A 135 -13.47 11.79 -12.93
N VAL A 136 -12.63 10.93 -13.52
CA VAL A 136 -12.38 9.56 -13.03
C VAL A 136 -10.96 9.36 -12.49
N PHE A 137 -10.24 10.45 -12.23
CA PHE A 137 -8.86 10.42 -11.76
C PHE A 137 -8.65 11.32 -10.53
N GLN A 138 -7.74 10.89 -9.67
CA GLN A 138 -7.49 11.49 -8.38
C GLN A 138 -5.99 11.63 -8.14
N ALA A 139 -5.58 12.81 -7.66
CA ALA A 139 -4.26 13.00 -7.10
C ALA A 139 -4.25 12.36 -5.72
N THR A 140 -3.35 11.42 -5.52
CA THR A 140 -3.30 10.52 -4.37
C THR A 140 -1.99 10.74 -3.64
N HIS A 141 -2.04 11.05 -2.35
CA HIS A 141 -0.83 11.05 -1.54
C HIS A 141 -0.34 9.62 -1.34
N ILE A 142 0.97 9.37 -1.43
CA ILE A 142 1.53 8.06 -1.10
C ILE A 142 1.55 7.90 0.42
N PHE A 143 2.13 8.87 1.13
CA PHE A 143 2.01 8.96 2.58
C PHE A 143 0.80 9.85 2.93
N PRO A 144 -0.21 9.33 3.64
CA PRO A 144 -1.48 10.03 3.81
C PRO A 144 -1.36 11.23 4.75
N LEU A 145 -2.13 12.29 4.47
CA LEU A 145 -2.11 13.51 5.29
C LEU A 145 -2.45 13.29 6.77
N ALA A 146 -3.24 12.26 7.09
CA ALA A 146 -3.62 11.96 8.48
C ALA A 146 -2.41 11.69 9.39
N TYR A 147 -1.30 11.24 8.81
CA TYR A 147 -0.08 10.85 9.50
C TYR A 147 1.06 11.84 9.28
N GLU A 148 0.75 13.13 9.15
CA GLU A 148 1.77 14.18 9.00
C GLU A 148 2.77 14.22 10.17
N ARG A 149 2.35 13.83 11.37
CA ARG A 149 3.27 13.69 12.50
C ARG A 149 4.26 12.56 12.26
N ASP A 150 3.79 11.36 11.94
CA ASP A 150 4.64 10.19 11.64
C ASP A 150 5.60 10.46 10.49
N TRP A 151 5.13 11.19 9.47
CA TRP A 151 5.94 11.68 8.37
C TRP A 151 7.13 12.53 8.85
N ASN A 152 6.86 13.50 9.73
CA ASN A 152 7.88 14.40 10.27
C ASN A 152 8.85 13.65 11.19
N ASP A 153 8.35 12.78 12.05
CA ASP A 153 9.15 12.01 13.01
C ASP A 153 10.06 10.99 12.32
N SER A 154 9.60 10.40 11.20
CA SER A 154 10.41 9.53 10.34
C SER A 154 11.44 10.30 9.50
N GLY A 155 11.41 11.63 9.57
CA GLY A 155 12.29 12.51 8.82
C GLY A 155 12.07 12.48 7.31
N PHE A 156 10.99 11.91 6.78
CA PHE A 156 10.83 11.66 5.33
C PHE A 156 11.08 12.89 4.47
N SER A 157 10.80 14.09 4.98
CA SER A 157 11.07 15.39 4.35
C SER A 157 12.48 15.54 3.77
N HIS A 158 13.51 14.87 4.31
CA HIS A 158 14.88 14.96 3.76
C HIS A 158 15.05 14.34 2.37
N TRP A 159 14.15 13.46 1.95
CA TRP A 159 14.15 12.86 0.62
C TRP A 159 13.49 13.74 -0.45
N PHE A 160 12.91 14.87 -0.05
CA PHE A 160 12.12 15.73 -0.93
C PHE A 160 12.97 16.91 -1.38
N THR A 161 13.05 17.10 -2.70
CA THR A 161 13.80 18.20 -3.31
C THR A 161 12.89 19.36 -3.69
N VAL A 162 11.57 19.16 -3.67
CA VAL A 162 10.59 20.18 -4.08
C VAL A 162 9.64 20.49 -2.92
N PRO A 163 9.67 21.73 -2.38
CA PRO A 163 8.71 22.16 -1.37
C PRO A 163 7.29 22.26 -1.94
N PRO A 164 6.26 22.27 -1.08
CA PRO A 164 4.90 22.61 -1.50
C PRO A 164 4.82 24.05 -2.02
N ALA A 165 3.72 24.38 -2.71
CA ALA A 165 3.52 25.73 -3.26
C ALA A 165 3.45 26.84 -2.20
N SER A 166 3.04 26.50 -0.97
CA SER A 166 3.11 27.36 0.21
C SER A 166 3.80 26.60 1.33
N GLU A 167 4.78 27.20 2.00
CA GLU A 167 5.49 26.55 3.13
C GLU A 167 4.53 26.13 4.25
N SER A 168 3.45 26.90 4.46
CA SER A 168 2.38 26.57 5.42
C SER A 168 1.64 25.28 5.10
N ASP A 169 1.74 24.79 3.86
CA ASP A 169 1.09 23.55 3.43
C ASP A 169 1.90 22.31 3.83
N GLY A 170 3.09 22.46 4.43
CA GLY A 170 3.93 21.35 4.90
C GLY A 170 4.47 20.43 3.78
N TYR A 171 5.65 19.85 3.99
CA TYR A 171 6.31 19.01 2.98
C TYR A 171 5.52 17.77 2.58
N ILE A 172 4.57 17.33 3.41
CA ILE A 172 3.66 16.24 3.06
C ILE A 172 2.77 16.57 1.84
N ASN A 173 2.56 17.86 1.51
CA ASN A 173 1.88 18.30 0.29
C ASN A 173 2.82 18.58 -0.88
N SER A 174 4.08 18.16 -0.80
CA SER A 174 4.96 18.15 -1.95
C SER A 174 4.36 17.28 -3.07
N VAL A 175 4.53 17.72 -4.33
CA VAL A 175 4.15 16.92 -5.52
C VAL A 175 4.83 15.55 -5.53
N GLN A 176 6.02 15.44 -4.93
CA GLN A 176 6.76 14.19 -4.81
C GLN A 176 6.11 13.20 -3.80
N ASN A 177 5.19 13.65 -2.94
CA ASN A 177 4.38 12.74 -2.12
C ASN A 177 3.10 12.30 -2.87
N GLY A 178 2.95 12.68 -4.15
CA GLY A 178 1.72 12.45 -4.90
C GLY A 178 1.90 11.57 -6.11
N VAL A 179 0.86 10.83 -6.46
CA VAL A 179 0.70 10.09 -7.72
C VAL A 179 -0.70 10.28 -8.28
N PHE A 180 -0.84 10.19 -9.60
CA PHE A 180 -2.12 10.31 -10.27
C PHE A 180 -2.69 8.94 -10.62
N LEU A 181 -3.89 8.66 -10.11
CA LEU A 181 -4.52 7.35 -10.20
C LEU A 181 -5.94 7.46 -10.75
N ALA A 182 -6.39 6.43 -11.46
CA ALA A 182 -7.82 6.26 -11.70
C ALA A 182 -8.52 6.00 -10.35
N ALA A 183 -9.77 6.44 -10.18
CA ALA A 183 -10.45 6.40 -8.88
C ALA A 183 -10.48 5.00 -8.22
N VAL A 184 -10.66 3.96 -9.04
CA VAL A 184 -10.60 2.56 -8.58
C VAL A 184 -9.19 2.19 -8.09
N MET A 185 -8.15 2.61 -8.82
CA MET A 185 -6.76 2.35 -8.45
C MET A 185 -6.37 3.11 -7.18
N HIS A 186 -6.86 4.34 -7.00
CA HIS A 186 -6.69 5.09 -5.76
C HIS A 186 -7.29 4.30 -4.58
N SER A 187 -8.51 3.79 -4.72
CA SER A 187 -9.17 3.00 -3.67
C SER A 187 -8.37 1.74 -3.29
N LEU A 188 -7.85 1.03 -4.30
CA LEU A 188 -7.02 -0.16 -4.08
C LEU A 188 -5.65 0.18 -3.47
N PHE A 189 -5.06 1.31 -3.86
CA PHE A 189 -3.78 1.78 -3.35
C PHE A 189 -3.89 2.19 -1.88
N ASP A 190 -4.90 2.98 -1.54
CA ASP A 190 -5.16 3.46 -0.18
C ASP A 190 -5.52 2.32 0.78
N SER A 191 -6.25 1.31 0.29
CA SER A 191 -6.55 0.10 1.08
C SER A 191 -5.42 -0.94 1.07
N TYR A 192 -4.24 -0.57 0.55
CA TYR A 192 -3.04 -1.40 0.43
C TYR A 192 -3.24 -2.72 -0.33
N GLN A 193 -4.26 -2.82 -1.19
CA GLN A 193 -4.48 -3.98 -2.04
C GLN A 193 -3.54 -4.04 -3.24
N ILE A 194 -2.96 -2.89 -3.59
CA ILE A 194 -1.89 -2.75 -4.57
C ILE A 194 -0.76 -1.91 -4.00
N SER A 195 0.46 -2.21 -4.43
CA SER A 195 1.62 -1.37 -4.14
C SER A 195 2.65 -1.44 -5.28
N ILE A 196 3.70 -0.64 -5.19
CA ILE A 196 4.82 -0.64 -6.13
C ILE A 196 6.08 -1.06 -5.37
N ASN A 197 6.77 -2.09 -5.86
CA ASN A 197 8.05 -2.52 -5.30
C ASN A 197 9.21 -1.83 -6.05
N PRO A 198 9.86 -0.80 -5.48
CA PRO A 198 10.96 -0.10 -6.15
C PRO A 198 12.24 -0.94 -6.24
N ASN A 199 12.37 -2.05 -5.49
CA ASN A 199 13.53 -2.95 -5.60
C ASN A 199 13.44 -3.93 -6.76
N ASP A 200 12.30 -3.98 -7.42
CA ASP A 200 12.03 -4.92 -8.50
C ASP A 200 11.50 -4.13 -9.69
N ASN A 201 12.33 -3.20 -10.18
CA ASN A 201 12.04 -2.35 -11.34
C ASN A 201 10.66 -1.65 -11.25
N HIS A 202 10.30 -1.18 -10.06
CA HIS A 202 9.02 -0.53 -9.79
C HIS A 202 7.81 -1.37 -10.22
N LYS A 203 7.89 -2.69 -10.01
CA LYS A 203 6.82 -3.63 -10.30
C LYS A 203 5.58 -3.38 -9.45
N ILE A 204 4.42 -3.40 -10.09
CA ILE A 204 3.11 -3.34 -9.47
C ILE A 204 2.81 -4.71 -8.86
N VAL A 205 2.60 -4.73 -7.54
CA VAL A 205 2.28 -5.91 -6.75
C VAL A 205 0.82 -5.83 -6.33
N CYS A 206 0.05 -6.88 -6.62
CA CYS A 206 -1.34 -7.02 -6.20
C CYS A 206 -1.40 -8.01 -5.05
N PHE A 207 -2.12 -7.69 -3.98
CA PHE A 207 -2.25 -8.54 -2.80
C PHE A 207 -3.62 -9.22 -2.68
N THR A 208 -4.53 -8.96 -3.62
CA THR A 208 -5.90 -9.49 -3.60
C THR A 208 -6.36 -9.95 -4.98
N PRO A 209 -7.31 -10.91 -5.06
CA PRO A 209 -7.92 -11.31 -6.33
C PRO A 209 -8.59 -10.14 -7.06
N LEU A 210 -9.24 -9.22 -6.32
CA LEU A 210 -9.87 -8.03 -6.89
C LEU A 210 -8.83 -7.15 -7.59
N ALA A 211 -7.72 -6.84 -6.92
CA ALA A 211 -6.64 -6.05 -7.50
C ALA A 211 -6.07 -6.72 -8.76
N SER A 212 -5.81 -8.04 -8.70
CA SER A 212 -5.26 -8.79 -9.83
C SER A 212 -6.21 -8.85 -11.03
N SER A 213 -7.54 -8.80 -10.81
CA SER A 213 -8.55 -8.86 -11.88
C SER A 213 -8.47 -7.70 -12.88
N TYR A 214 -7.78 -6.60 -12.52
CA TYR A 214 -7.55 -5.47 -13.42
C TYR A 214 -6.41 -5.67 -14.43
N GLY A 215 -5.71 -6.82 -14.40
CA GLY A 215 -4.62 -7.13 -15.33
C GLY A 215 -3.41 -6.19 -15.18
N ILE A 216 -3.14 -5.77 -13.93
CA ILE A 216 -2.03 -4.87 -13.59
C ILE A 216 -0.88 -5.53 -12.85
N ALA A 217 -1.09 -6.75 -12.32
CA ALA A 217 -0.08 -7.48 -11.57
C ALA A 217 1.16 -7.74 -12.44
N GLY A 218 2.35 -7.56 -11.86
CA GLY A 218 3.62 -7.86 -12.52
C GLY A 218 4.09 -6.81 -13.53
N ARG A 219 3.23 -5.85 -13.91
CA ARG A 219 3.61 -4.73 -14.78
C ARG A 219 4.55 -3.78 -14.04
N GLN A 220 5.42 -3.12 -14.80
CA GLN A 220 6.30 -2.08 -14.28
C GLN A 220 5.67 -0.69 -14.52
N LEU A 221 6.05 0.30 -13.71
CA LEU A 221 5.71 1.69 -13.98
C LEU A 221 6.34 2.15 -15.31
N ASP A 222 5.67 3.07 -15.98
CA ASP A 222 6.14 3.63 -17.26
C ASP A 222 7.43 4.44 -17.07
N GLN A 223 8.41 4.23 -17.96
CA GLN A 223 9.71 4.90 -17.88
C GLN A 223 9.60 6.43 -17.91
N LEU A 224 8.63 6.99 -18.65
CA LEU A 224 8.40 8.44 -18.69
C LEU A 224 8.10 9.00 -17.29
N PHE A 225 7.38 8.25 -16.47
CA PHE A 225 7.10 8.64 -15.08
C PHE A 225 8.36 8.48 -14.21
N LEU A 226 9.16 7.43 -14.44
CA LEU A 226 10.39 7.18 -13.68
C LEU A 226 11.51 8.17 -14.00
N ASP A 227 11.52 8.72 -15.21
CA ASP A 227 12.47 9.73 -15.66
C ASP A 227 12.13 11.16 -15.19
N ASP A 228 10.91 11.39 -14.70
CA ASP A 228 10.49 12.70 -14.19
C ASP A 228 11.21 13.01 -12.86
N PRO A 229 12.02 14.07 -12.75
CA PRO A 229 12.72 14.42 -11.51
C PRO A 229 11.78 14.83 -10.37
N LEU A 230 10.52 15.16 -10.68
CA LEU A 230 9.47 15.48 -9.72
C LEU A 230 8.66 14.24 -9.29
N ARG A 231 9.03 13.04 -9.75
CA ARG A 231 8.38 11.79 -9.30
C ARG A 231 8.59 11.56 -7.81
N PRO A 232 7.78 10.70 -7.19
CA PRO A 232 8.03 10.24 -5.84
C PRO A 232 9.37 9.51 -5.69
N PRO A 233 10.11 9.78 -4.60
CA PRO A 233 11.38 9.12 -4.35
C PRO A 233 11.14 7.66 -3.92
N ASP A 234 12.06 6.76 -4.26
CA ASP A 234 11.93 5.32 -3.99
C ASP A 234 11.72 4.95 -2.50
N PRO A 235 12.33 5.65 -1.51
CA PRO A 235 11.99 5.45 -0.10
C PRO A 235 10.50 5.55 0.22
N LEU A 236 9.75 6.35 -0.52
CA LEU A 236 8.31 6.51 -0.32
C LEU A 236 7.51 5.33 -0.87
N PHE A 237 7.86 4.85 -2.07
CA PHE A 237 7.30 3.61 -2.60
C PHE A 237 7.67 2.41 -1.73
N ARG A 238 8.90 2.36 -1.22
CA ARG A 238 9.36 1.33 -0.29
C ARG A 238 8.56 1.33 1.01
N TRP A 239 8.29 2.51 1.56
CA TRP A 239 7.43 2.65 2.73
C TRP A 239 6.03 2.11 2.44
N HIS A 240 5.40 2.53 1.34
CA HIS A 240 4.05 2.06 0.98
C HIS A 240 4.01 0.55 0.73
N PHE A 241 5.04 -0.01 0.09
CA PHE A 241 5.21 -1.44 -0.09
C PHE A 241 5.32 -2.19 1.25
N ARG A 242 6.10 -1.67 2.20
CA ARG A 242 6.19 -2.23 3.56
C ARG A 242 4.84 -2.26 4.24
N GLN A 243 4.08 -1.15 4.18
CA GLN A 243 2.71 -1.09 4.73
C GLN A 243 1.81 -2.15 4.09
N ALA A 244 1.85 -2.30 2.76
CA ALA A 244 1.04 -3.29 2.07
C ALA A 244 1.41 -4.73 2.42
N VAL A 245 2.69 -5.04 2.61
CA VAL A 245 3.12 -6.35 3.09
C VAL A 245 2.63 -6.59 4.52
N LEU A 246 2.77 -5.64 5.44
CA LEU A 246 2.29 -5.78 6.82
C LEU A 246 0.77 -5.97 6.88
N VAL A 247 0.02 -5.20 6.08
CA VAL A 247 -1.46 -5.25 6.01
C VAL A 247 -1.95 -6.58 5.48
N ASN A 248 -1.35 -7.07 4.39
CA ASN A 248 -1.88 -8.25 3.70
C ASN A 248 -1.26 -9.55 4.18
N MET A 249 -0.03 -9.53 4.71
CA MET A 249 0.75 -10.74 4.95
C MET A 249 0.98 -11.11 6.40
N LYS A 250 1.16 -10.14 7.29
CA LYS A 250 1.53 -10.42 8.70
C LYS A 250 0.38 -11.08 9.46
N GLY A 251 0.63 -12.22 10.11
CA GLY A 251 -0.42 -12.96 10.84
C GLY A 251 -1.64 -13.22 9.95
N ALA A 252 -2.87 -13.11 10.45
CA ALA A 252 -4.10 -13.19 9.63
C ALA A 252 -4.30 -12.00 8.66
N GLY A 253 -3.42 -11.00 8.70
CA GLY A 253 -3.59 -9.73 8.00
C GLY A 253 -4.54 -8.79 8.74
N GLU A 254 -4.59 -7.56 8.25
CA GLU A 254 -5.40 -6.50 8.85
C GLU A 254 -6.90 -6.66 8.56
N PRO A 255 -7.78 -6.16 9.43
CA PRO A 255 -9.22 -6.22 9.20
C PRO A 255 -9.65 -5.56 7.89
N CYS A 256 -10.72 -6.09 7.29
CA CYS A 256 -11.39 -5.43 6.17
C CYS A 256 -12.38 -4.39 6.69
N PHE A 257 -12.35 -3.18 6.14
CA PHE A 257 -13.22 -2.09 6.57
C PHE A 257 -14.35 -1.86 5.58
N GLU A 258 -15.57 -1.67 6.09
CA GLU A 258 -16.65 -1.02 5.34
C GLU A 258 -16.38 0.48 5.24
N THR A 259 -16.62 1.03 4.06
CA THR A 259 -16.43 2.45 3.75
C THR A 259 -17.63 3.07 3.04
N ASP A 260 -18.59 2.27 2.58
CA ASP A 260 -19.83 2.74 1.95
C ASP A 260 -20.91 2.97 3.01
N PHE A 261 -20.83 4.12 3.66
CA PHE A 261 -21.80 4.56 4.67
C PHE A 261 -22.96 5.32 4.00
N PRO A 262 -24.22 4.84 4.09
CA PRO A 262 -25.35 5.51 3.46
C PRO A 262 -25.55 6.94 3.98
N PRO A 263 -26.01 7.88 3.14
CA PRO A 263 -26.34 9.23 3.60
C PRO A 263 -27.34 9.21 4.77
N GLY A 264 -26.99 9.90 5.86
CA GLY A 264 -27.80 9.95 7.07
C GLY A 264 -27.58 8.78 8.04
N SER A 265 -26.67 7.85 7.73
CA SER A 265 -26.24 6.83 8.70
C SER A 265 -25.32 7.43 9.77
N ASP A 266 -25.25 6.77 10.93
CA ASP A 266 -24.29 7.11 11.98
C ASP A 266 -22.93 6.50 11.64
N MET A 267 -22.26 7.07 10.64
CA MET A 267 -20.91 6.65 10.21
C MET A 267 -19.95 6.53 11.41
N MET A 268 -20.06 7.43 12.39
CA MET A 268 -19.21 7.44 13.57
C MET A 268 -19.51 6.24 14.46
N GLY A 269 -20.79 5.98 14.74
CA GLY A 269 -21.23 4.80 15.48
C GLY A 269 -20.82 3.49 14.78
N GLU A 270 -20.94 3.43 13.45
CA GLU A 270 -20.51 2.28 12.66
C GLU A 270 -19.00 2.06 12.73
N ILE A 271 -18.18 3.11 12.59
CA ILE A 271 -16.72 3.03 12.80
C ILE A 271 -16.39 2.56 14.21
N MET A 272 -17.04 3.12 15.23
CA MET A 272 -16.80 2.80 16.63
C MET A 272 -17.21 1.37 17.01
N SER A 273 -18.17 0.79 16.28
CA SER A 273 -18.56 -0.62 16.43
C SER A 273 -17.65 -1.60 15.71
N GLY A 274 -16.78 -1.11 14.82
CA GLY A 274 -15.90 -1.91 13.97
C GLY A 274 -14.50 -2.15 14.56
N PRO A 275 -13.70 -3.00 13.90
CA PRO A 275 -12.32 -3.23 14.28
C PRO A 275 -11.48 -1.95 14.10
N LYS A 276 -10.45 -1.79 14.95
CA LYS A 276 -9.55 -0.62 14.95
C LYS A 276 -10.28 0.73 15.00
N ALA A 277 -11.36 0.78 15.78
CA ALA A 277 -12.24 1.94 15.90
C ALA A 277 -11.47 3.24 16.17
N GLY A 278 -10.54 3.22 17.14
CA GLY A 278 -9.75 4.41 17.51
C GLY A 278 -8.89 4.91 16.37
N GLU A 279 -8.12 4.03 15.75
CA GLU A 279 -7.21 4.36 14.65
C GLU A 279 -7.96 4.83 13.39
N ARG A 280 -9.10 4.20 13.09
CA ARG A 280 -9.99 4.62 11.99
C ARG A 280 -10.58 6.01 12.24
N MET A 281 -11.01 6.26 13.48
CA MET A 281 -11.55 7.55 13.88
C MET A 281 -10.50 8.66 13.78
N GLU A 282 -9.29 8.39 14.27
CA GLU A 282 -8.16 9.31 14.14
C GLU A 282 -7.83 9.59 12.68
N PHE A 283 -7.74 8.56 11.82
CA PHE A 283 -7.47 8.73 10.39
C PHE A 283 -8.51 9.65 9.72
N GLU A 284 -9.81 9.42 9.93
CA GLU A 284 -10.87 10.23 9.34
C GLU A 284 -10.84 11.69 9.83
N LEU A 285 -10.57 11.92 11.12
CA LEU A 285 -10.50 13.28 11.69
C LEU A 285 -9.27 14.03 11.18
N PHE A 286 -8.08 13.45 11.31
CA PHE A 286 -6.83 14.11 10.93
C PHE A 286 -6.74 14.31 9.43
N GLY A 287 -7.22 13.36 8.63
CA GLY A 287 -7.30 13.53 7.18
C GLY A 287 -8.12 14.77 6.78
N ARG A 288 -9.29 14.97 7.42
CA ARG A 288 -10.16 16.13 7.15
C ARG A 288 -9.55 17.44 7.67
N LEU A 289 -9.03 17.44 8.90
CA LEU A 289 -8.42 18.62 9.52
C LEU A 289 -7.19 19.10 8.73
N ASN A 290 -6.29 18.18 8.38
CA ASN A 290 -5.07 18.52 7.64
C ASN A 290 -5.38 18.97 6.20
N ALA A 291 -6.45 18.48 5.58
CA ALA A 291 -6.88 18.93 4.25
C ALA A 291 -7.43 20.37 4.28
N MET A 292 -8.18 20.75 5.31
CA MET A 292 -8.79 22.09 5.44
C MET A 292 -7.79 23.19 5.79
N GLY A 293 -6.65 22.83 6.38
CA GLY A 293 -5.70 23.77 6.97
C GLY A 293 -6.20 24.28 8.32
N ALA A 294 -5.33 24.28 9.34
CA ALA A 294 -5.67 24.85 10.64
C ALA A 294 -5.96 26.35 10.46
N ARG A 295 -7.24 26.74 10.56
CA ARG A 295 -7.56 28.12 10.96
C ARG A 295 -7.28 28.22 12.46
N ALA A 296 -6.06 28.60 12.80
CA ALA A 296 -5.79 29.33 14.03
C ALA A 296 -5.91 30.82 13.73
#